data_AF-A0A7C6WME0-F1
#
_entry.id   AF-A0A7C6WME0-F1
#
_cell.length_a   1.000
_cell.length_b   1.000
_cell.length_c   1.000
_cell.angle_alpha   90.00
_cell.angle_beta   90.00
_cell.angle_gamma   90.00
#
_symmetry.space_group_name_H-M   'P 1'
#
loop_
_entity.id
_entity.type
_entity.pdbx_description
1 polymer ?
#
loop_
_entity_poly.entity_id
_entity_poly.type
_entity_poly.pdbx_seq_one_letter_code
_entity_poly.pdbx_strand_id
1 'polypeptide(L)'
;MLKKINSIFFGLFFLIALILEIFVIYKFDGDLFTTIGIGLVVLITGYIFMDTVRSQVQESISNIKLDLEKSQKEELDIIKKELKQLLDIQKASYTATKKNAFMLKKTMEGQKNALNLELNHNKESTRQLIEVFKIENIKIEQHQEELKKILARLEDKKPSETNDSNNSNQKFSEDNKEVIEPLYDDPNKALTADEITSLFEAYGK
;
A
#
# COMPACT_ATOMS: atom_id res chain seq x y z
N MET A 1 -27.34 -44.30 -22.53
CA MET A 1 -28.02 -43.99 -23.82
C MET A 1 -29.18 -44.94 -24.12
N LEU A 2 -29.01 -46.27 -23.99
CA LEU A 2 -30.11 -47.24 -24.25
C LEU A 2 -31.40 -46.94 -23.47
N LYS A 3 -31.32 -46.56 -22.18
CA LYS A 3 -32.51 -46.23 -21.38
C LYS A 3 -33.34 -45.05 -21.94
N LYS A 4 -32.66 -44.02 -22.45
CA LYS A 4 -33.31 -42.84 -23.05
C LYS A 4 -33.99 -43.20 -24.38
N ILE A 5 -33.31 -44.00 -25.19
CA ILE A 5 -33.86 -44.51 -26.47
C ILE A 5 -35.09 -45.39 -26.20
N ASN A 6 -35.00 -46.29 -25.22
CA ASN A 6 -36.14 -47.13 -24.82
C ASN A 6 -37.31 -46.29 -24.31
N SER A 7 -37.06 -45.23 -23.53
CA SER A 7 -38.09 -44.26 -23.12
C SER A 7 -38.87 -43.68 -24.29
N ILE A 8 -38.13 -43.24 -25.31
CA ILE A 8 -38.69 -42.59 -26.50
C ILE A 8 -39.52 -43.60 -27.29
N PHE A 9 -39.02 -44.84 -27.44
CA PHE A 9 -39.78 -45.92 -28.06
C PHE A 9 -41.04 -46.25 -27.28
N PHE A 10 -40.99 -46.38 -25.95
CA PHE A 10 -42.18 -46.61 -25.12
C PHE A 10 -43.20 -45.47 -25.24
N GLY A 11 -42.74 -44.22 -25.27
CA GLY A 11 -43.61 -43.06 -25.49
C GLY A 11 -44.28 -43.08 -26.86
N LEU A 12 -43.57 -43.48 -27.90
CA LEU A 12 -44.11 -43.63 -29.24
C LEU A 12 -45.17 -44.74 -29.31
N PHE A 13 -44.89 -45.91 -28.72
CA PHE A 13 -45.85 -47.02 -28.65
C PHE A 13 -47.09 -46.66 -27.83
N PHE A 14 -46.92 -45.94 -26.72
CA PHE A 14 -48.04 -45.44 -25.92
C PHE A 14 -48.91 -44.47 -26.73
N LEU A 15 -48.30 -43.54 -27.48
CA LEU A 15 -49.03 -42.62 -28.34
C LEU A 15 -49.84 -43.36 -29.43
N ILE A 16 -49.22 -44.36 -30.07
CA ILE A 16 -49.90 -45.20 -31.07
C ILE A 16 -51.08 -45.95 -30.45
N ALA A 17 -50.90 -46.50 -29.24
CA ALA A 17 -51.97 -47.20 -28.53
C ALA A 17 -53.15 -46.27 -28.17
N LEU A 18 -52.85 -45.02 -27.77
CA LEU A 18 -53.86 -44.00 -27.46
C LEU A 18 -54.63 -43.57 -28.72
N ILE A 19 -53.95 -43.39 -29.86
CA ILE A 19 -54.59 -43.11 -31.15
C ILE A 19 -55.47 -44.29 -31.58
N LEU A 20 -55.00 -45.53 -31.39
CA LEU A 20 -55.76 -46.74 -31.71
C LEU A 20 -57.02 -46.86 -30.85
N GLU A 21 -56.94 -46.56 -29.56
CA GLU A 21 -58.09 -46.52 -28.65
C GLU A 21 -59.15 -45.52 -29.12
N ILE A 22 -58.73 -44.29 -29.44
CA ILE A 22 -59.63 -43.24 -29.99
C ILE A 22 -60.26 -43.70 -31.30
N PHE A 23 -59.49 -44.32 -32.18
CA PHE A 23 -59.97 -44.83 -33.48
C PHE A 23 -61.00 -45.95 -33.30
N VAL A 24 -60.79 -46.85 -32.35
CA VAL A 24 -61.71 -47.96 -32.06
C VAL A 24 -63.02 -47.43 -31.51
N ILE A 25 -62.98 -46.48 -30.57
CA ILE A 25 -64.17 -45.82 -30.04
C ILE A 25 -64.98 -45.17 -31.17
N TYR A 26 -64.30 -44.52 -32.12
CA TYR A 26 -64.95 -43.84 -33.23
C TYR A 26 -65.57 -44.79 -34.27
N LYS A 27 -64.91 -45.92 -34.59
CA LYS A 27 -65.30 -46.78 -35.72
C LYS A 27 -66.21 -47.95 -35.33
N PHE A 28 -66.14 -48.42 -34.08
CA PHE A 28 -66.88 -49.61 -33.62
C PHE A 28 -68.14 -49.27 -32.81
N ASP A 29 -68.66 -48.04 -32.93
CA ASP A 29 -69.85 -47.55 -32.21
C ASP A 29 -69.84 -47.87 -30.69
N GLY A 30 -68.64 -47.95 -30.11
CA GLY A 30 -68.46 -48.22 -28.70
C GLY A 30 -68.73 -49.67 -28.26
N ASP A 31 -68.38 -50.68 -29.08
CA ASP A 31 -68.32 -52.07 -28.57
C ASP A 31 -67.49 -52.11 -27.27
N LEU A 32 -68.22 -52.35 -26.17
CA LEU A 32 -67.72 -52.20 -24.81
C LEU A 32 -66.57 -53.15 -24.54
N PHE A 33 -66.63 -54.38 -25.05
CA PHE A 33 -65.58 -55.38 -24.79
C PHE A 33 -64.26 -55.01 -25.46
N THR A 34 -64.31 -54.56 -26.70
CA THR A 34 -63.11 -54.13 -27.44
C THR A 34 -62.51 -52.86 -26.81
N THR A 35 -63.37 -51.91 -26.44
CA THR A 35 -62.94 -50.66 -25.79
C THR A 35 -62.30 -50.93 -24.42
N ILE A 36 -62.92 -51.77 -23.59
CA ILE A 36 -62.38 -52.16 -22.27
C ILE A 36 -61.04 -52.90 -22.42
N GLY A 37 -60.94 -53.82 -23.38
CA GLY A 37 -59.69 -54.57 -23.62
C GLY A 37 -58.53 -53.68 -24.01
N ILE A 38 -58.75 -52.74 -24.94
CA ILE A 38 -57.73 -51.78 -25.38
C ILE A 38 -57.40 -50.77 -24.27
N GLY A 39 -58.40 -50.25 -23.57
CA GLY A 39 -58.19 -49.32 -22.46
C GLY A 39 -57.35 -49.93 -21.33
N LEU A 40 -57.52 -51.23 -21.04
CA LEU A 40 -56.69 -51.93 -20.07
C LEU A 40 -55.22 -52.03 -20.52
N VAL A 41 -54.99 -52.31 -21.82
CA VAL A 41 -53.64 -52.30 -22.40
C VAL A 41 -53.01 -50.91 -22.36
N VAL A 42 -53.78 -49.86 -22.66
CA VAL A 42 -53.32 -48.47 -22.59
C VAL A 42 -52.97 -48.09 -21.15
N LEU A 43 -53.77 -48.49 -20.15
CA LEU A 43 -53.48 -48.26 -18.74
C LEU A 43 -52.20 -48.95 -18.28
N ILE A 44 -52.01 -50.24 -18.61
CA ILE A 44 -50.79 -50.97 -18.26
C ILE A 44 -49.56 -50.33 -18.93
N THR A 45 -49.67 -50.01 -20.22
CA THR A 45 -48.58 -49.41 -20.99
C THR A 45 -48.25 -48.02 -20.46
N GLY A 46 -49.26 -47.22 -20.11
CA GLY A 46 -49.11 -45.91 -19.50
C GLY A 46 -48.44 -45.96 -18.13
N TYR A 47 -48.77 -46.97 -17.32
CA TYR A 47 -48.12 -47.17 -16.03
C TYR A 47 -46.62 -47.47 -16.19
N ILE A 48 -46.25 -48.39 -17.08
CA ILE A 48 -44.84 -48.74 -17.36
C ILE A 48 -44.08 -47.54 -17.93
N PHE A 49 -44.73 -46.76 -18.81
CA PHE A 49 -44.16 -45.54 -19.35
C PHE A 49 -43.89 -44.51 -18.25
N MET A 50 -44.85 -44.26 -17.37
CA MET A 50 -44.69 -43.31 -16.25
C MET A 50 -43.58 -43.75 -15.28
N ASP A 51 -43.45 -45.05 -14.99
CA ASP A 51 -42.35 -45.56 -14.17
C ASP A 51 -40.98 -45.32 -14.84
N THR A 52 -40.90 -45.56 -16.15
CA THR A 52 -39.70 -45.32 -16.96
C THR A 52 -39.32 -43.83 -16.98
N VAL A 53 -40.30 -42.94 -17.13
CA VAL A 53 -40.10 -41.48 -17.08
C VAL A 53 -39.64 -41.05 -15.69
N ARG A 54 -40.29 -41.55 -14.63
CA ARG A 54 -39.93 -41.24 -13.24
C ARG A 54 -38.49 -41.61 -12.94
N SER A 55 -38.06 -42.80 -13.35
CA SER A 55 -36.68 -43.27 -13.17
C SER A 55 -35.67 -42.34 -13.85
N GLN A 56 -35.95 -41.90 -15.09
CA GLN A 56 -35.06 -40.98 -15.82
C GLN A 56 -34.99 -39.58 -15.24
N VAL A 57 -36.14 -39.05 -14.79
CA VAL A 57 -36.18 -37.76 -14.10
C VAL A 57 -35.39 -37.85 -12.80
N GLN A 58 -35.54 -38.92 -12.02
CA GLN A 58 -34.79 -39.11 -10.78
C GLN A 58 -33.28 -39.24 -11.02
N GLU A 59 -32.85 -39.99 -12.03
CA GLU A 59 -31.43 -40.09 -12.42
C GLU A 59 -30.88 -38.72 -12.82
N SER A 60 -31.64 -37.94 -13.60
CA SER A 60 -31.24 -36.59 -14.02
C SER A 60 -31.15 -35.62 -12.85
N ILE A 61 -32.11 -35.65 -11.93
CA ILE A 61 -32.09 -34.84 -10.69
C ILE A 61 -30.89 -35.21 -9.83
N SER A 62 -30.61 -36.51 -9.68
CA SER A 62 -29.45 -36.98 -8.90
C SER A 62 -28.14 -36.50 -9.50
N ASN A 63 -27.99 -36.55 -10.82
CA ASN A 63 -26.78 -36.09 -11.50
C ASN A 63 -26.62 -34.56 -11.37
N ILE A 64 -27.69 -33.79 -11.57
CA ILE A 64 -27.67 -32.33 -11.39
C ILE A 64 -27.30 -31.98 -9.95
N LYS A 65 -27.85 -32.69 -8.97
CA LYS A 65 -27.53 -32.48 -7.55
C LYS A 65 -26.05 -32.77 -7.27
N LEU A 66 -25.52 -33.86 -7.81
CA LEU A 66 -24.12 -34.24 -7.64
C LEU A 66 -23.18 -33.22 -8.28
N ASP A 67 -23.49 -32.74 -9.49
CA ASP A 67 -22.72 -31.70 -10.16
C ASP A 67 -22.76 -30.37 -9.39
N LEU A 68 -23.92 -30.01 -8.82
CA LEU A 68 -24.07 -28.83 -7.97
C LEU A 68 -23.24 -28.94 -6.69
N GLU A 69 -23.30 -30.07 -5.98
CA GLU A 69 -22.48 -30.32 -4.78
C GLU A 69 -20.98 -30.26 -5.09
N LYS A 70 -20.57 -30.79 -6.25
CA LYS A 70 -19.19 -30.72 -6.71
C LYS A 70 -18.76 -29.26 -6.98
N SER A 71 -19.58 -28.50 -7.69
CA SER A 71 -19.32 -27.08 -7.97
C SER A 71 -19.21 -26.27 -6.68
N GLN A 72 -20.12 -26.46 -5.72
CA GLN A 72 -20.07 -25.78 -4.43
C GLN A 72 -18.81 -26.11 -3.63
N LYS A 73 -18.36 -27.37 -3.69
CA LYS A 73 -17.13 -27.79 -3.02
C LYS A 73 -15.90 -27.13 -3.64
N GLU A 74 -15.83 -27.07 -4.98
CA GLU A 74 -14.74 -26.40 -5.69
C GLU A 74 -14.68 -24.90 -5.36
N GLU A 75 -15.82 -24.21 -5.34
CA GLU A 75 -15.90 -22.80 -4.92
C GLU A 75 -15.44 -22.59 -3.47
N LEU A 76 -15.87 -23.47 -2.56
CA LEU A 76 -15.48 -23.40 -1.15
C LEU A 76 -13.96 -23.59 -0.98
N ASP A 77 -13.37 -24.53 -1.73
CA ASP A 77 -11.92 -24.76 -1.71
C ASP A 77 -11.13 -23.56 -2.25
N ILE A 78 -11.64 -22.88 -3.28
CA ILE A 78 -11.05 -21.63 -3.80
C ILE A 78 -11.11 -20.53 -2.74
N ILE A 79 -12.28 -20.27 -2.16
CA ILE A 79 -12.46 -19.26 -1.11
C ILE A 79 -11.53 -19.54 0.06
N LYS A 80 -11.44 -20.79 0.50
CA LYS A 80 -10.56 -21.20 1.61
C LYS A 80 -9.08 -20.94 1.29
N LYS A 81 -8.66 -21.15 0.04
CA LYS A 81 -7.30 -20.88 -0.42
C LYS A 81 -7.00 -19.37 -0.41
N GLU A 82 -7.91 -18.56 -0.94
CA GLU A 82 -7.78 -17.09 -0.94
C GLU A 82 -7.74 -16.52 0.48
N LEU A 83 -8.61 -17.02 1.37
CA LEU A 83 -8.65 -16.59 2.77
C LEU A 83 -7.33 -16.93 3.49
N LYS A 84 -6.73 -18.09 3.20
CA LYS A 84 -5.40 -18.46 3.71
C LYS A 84 -4.31 -17.51 3.19
N GLN A 85 -4.33 -17.17 1.90
CA GLN A 85 -3.37 -16.21 1.33
C GLN A 85 -3.51 -14.84 1.97
N LEU A 86 -4.74 -14.34 2.15
CA LEU A 86 -5.02 -13.09 2.85
C LEU A 86 -4.48 -13.10 4.28
N LEU A 87 -4.67 -14.21 5.00
CA LEU A 87 -4.13 -14.38 6.36
C LEU A 87 -2.60 -14.33 6.37
N ASP A 88 -1.94 -14.97 5.41
CA ASP A 88 -0.48 -14.97 5.31
C ASP A 88 0.05 -13.57 4.95
N ILE A 89 -0.62 -12.85 4.03
CA ILE A 89 -0.31 -11.46 3.70
C ILE A 89 -0.49 -10.57 4.94
N GLN A 90 -1.57 -10.74 5.70
CA GLN A 90 -1.80 -9.97 6.92
C GLN A 90 -0.70 -10.22 7.96
N LYS A 91 -0.30 -11.48 8.17
CA LYS A 91 0.81 -11.82 9.07
C LYS A 91 2.13 -11.23 8.61
N ALA A 92 2.42 -11.30 7.30
CA ALA A 92 3.63 -10.72 6.72
C ALA A 92 3.63 -9.20 6.87
N SER A 93 2.51 -8.54 6.56
CA SER A 93 2.33 -7.09 6.69
C SER A 93 2.47 -6.62 8.13
N TYR A 94 1.84 -7.32 9.10
CA TYR A 94 2.00 -7.02 10.51
C TYR A 94 3.45 -7.17 10.97
N THR A 95 4.12 -8.24 10.55
CA THR A 95 5.53 -8.49 10.89
C THR A 95 6.45 -7.42 10.30
N ALA A 96 6.24 -7.05 9.03
CA ALA A 96 6.98 -5.99 8.35
C ALA A 96 6.76 -4.64 9.05
N THR A 97 5.51 -4.30 9.35
CA THR A 97 5.16 -3.05 10.05
C THR A 97 5.77 -3.01 11.44
N LYS A 98 5.69 -4.10 12.21
CA LYS A 98 6.32 -4.20 13.54
C LYS A 98 7.84 -4.05 13.46
N LYS A 99 8.48 -4.69 12.47
CA LYS A 99 9.94 -4.57 12.25
C LYS A 99 10.32 -3.13 11.86
N ASN A 100 9.55 -2.49 10.99
CA ASN A 100 9.77 -1.11 10.59
C ASN A 100 9.59 -0.14 11.75
N ALA A 101 8.55 -0.30 12.58
CA ALA A 101 8.35 0.51 13.77
C ALA A 101 9.51 0.38 14.77
N PHE A 102 10.02 -0.85 14.96
CA PHE A 102 11.20 -1.08 15.79
C PHE A 102 12.46 -0.41 15.23
N MET A 103 12.70 -0.55 13.92
CA MET A 103 13.84 0.09 13.24
C MET A 103 13.75 1.61 13.35
N LEU A 104 12.57 2.20 13.13
CA LEU A 104 12.32 3.63 13.24
C LEU A 104 12.59 4.14 14.66
N LYS A 105 12.15 3.40 15.69
CA LYS A 105 12.44 3.72 17.08
C LYS A 105 13.95 3.72 17.35
N LYS A 106 14.66 2.72 16.84
CA LYS A 106 16.13 2.60 16.99
C LYS A 106 16.87 3.74 16.29
N THR A 107 16.44 4.15 15.09
CA THR A 107 17.04 5.31 14.41
C THR A 107 16.75 6.61 15.15
N MET A 108 15.54 6.82 15.65
CA MET A 108 15.23 8.00 16.47
C MET A 108 16.07 8.06 17.75
N GLU A 109 16.27 6.93 18.42
CA GLU A 109 17.12 6.86 19.62
C GLU A 109 18.61 7.11 19.29
N GLY A 110 19.09 6.56 18.18
CA GLY A 110 20.42 6.85 17.65
C GLY A 110 20.63 8.32 17.33
N GLN A 111 19.67 8.95 16.63
CA GLN A 111 19.69 10.38 16.34
C GLN A 111 19.66 11.23 17.62
N LYS A 112 18.80 10.88 18.59
CA LYS A 112 18.75 11.56 19.89
C LYS A 112 20.09 11.48 20.63
N ASN A 113 20.74 10.32 20.62
CA ASN A 113 22.04 10.14 21.27
C ASN A 113 23.15 10.91 20.55
N ALA A 114 23.16 10.93 19.21
CA ALA A 114 24.10 11.74 18.44
C ALA A 114 23.92 13.24 18.72
N LEU A 115 22.67 13.73 18.75
CA LEU A 115 22.35 15.12 19.05
C LEU A 115 22.80 15.50 20.48
N ASN A 116 22.59 14.61 21.45
CA ASN A 116 23.06 14.82 22.82
C ASN A 116 24.60 14.88 22.93
N LEU A 117 25.30 14.03 22.17
CA LEU A 117 26.77 14.03 22.14
C LEU A 117 27.30 15.34 21.55
N GLU A 118 26.72 15.78 20.43
CA GLU A 118 27.09 17.02 19.75
C GLU A 118 26.80 18.25 20.63
N LEU A 119 25.64 18.28 21.29
CA LEU A 119 25.27 19.36 22.20
C LEU A 119 26.19 19.42 23.42
N ASN A 120 26.62 18.28 23.94
CA ASN A 120 27.59 18.23 25.05
C ASN A 120 28.98 18.66 24.59
N HIS A 121 29.44 18.24 23.41
CA HIS A 121 30.70 18.68 22.82
C HIS A 121 30.70 20.19 22.57
N ASN A 122 29.62 20.74 22.02
CA ASN A 122 29.44 22.17 21.80
C ASN A 122 29.47 22.95 23.13
N LYS A 123 28.77 22.46 24.15
CA LYS A 123 28.78 23.06 25.50
C LYS A 123 30.18 23.11 26.09
N GLU A 124 30.96 22.04 25.93
CA GLU A 124 32.33 21.99 26.42
C GLU A 124 33.27 22.90 25.62
N SER A 125 33.14 22.93 24.29
CA SER A 125 33.87 23.87 23.44
C SER A 125 33.57 25.33 23.80
N THR A 126 32.30 25.65 24.10
CA THR A 126 31.90 27.00 24.53
C THR A 126 32.53 27.36 25.88
N ARG A 127 32.62 26.41 26.82
CA ARG A 127 33.30 26.62 28.12
C ARG A 127 34.78 26.91 27.94
N GLN A 128 35.46 26.14 27.09
CA GLN A 128 36.88 26.37 26.78
C GLN A 128 37.10 27.75 26.17
N LEU A 129 36.24 28.16 25.24
CA LEU A 129 36.29 29.50 24.64
C LEU A 129 36.11 30.60 25.71
N ILE A 130 35.14 30.44 26.61
CA ILE A 130 34.92 31.36 27.74
C ILE A 130 36.14 31.43 28.66
N GLU A 131 36.79 30.30 28.92
CA GLU A 131 38.00 30.26 29.76
C GLU A 131 39.18 30.97 29.11
N VAL A 132 39.39 30.77 27.81
CA VAL A 132 40.39 31.52 27.02
C VAL A 132 40.11 33.01 27.07
N PHE A 133 38.85 33.43 26.83
CA PHE A 133 38.48 34.85 26.93
C PHE A 133 38.72 35.43 28.32
N LYS A 134 38.44 34.69 29.39
CA LYS A 134 38.73 35.13 30.76
C LYS A 134 40.23 35.34 30.98
N ILE A 135 41.06 34.40 30.54
CA ILE A 135 42.53 34.50 30.67
C ILE A 135 43.05 35.71 29.88
N GLU A 136 42.56 35.90 28.66
CA GLU A 136 42.97 37.02 27.82
C GLU A 136 42.52 38.37 28.41
N ASN A 137 41.33 38.43 29.00
CA ASN A 137 40.86 39.63 29.68
C ASN A 137 41.73 40.00 30.88
N ILE A 138 42.18 39.02 31.67
CA ILE A 138 43.14 39.23 32.77
C ILE A 138 44.46 39.81 32.24
N LYS A 139 44.97 39.29 31.11
CA LYS A 139 46.19 39.82 30.47
C LYS A 139 46.00 41.26 29.99
N ILE A 140 44.83 41.57 29.41
CA ILE A 140 44.50 42.93 28.97
C ILE A 140 44.46 43.87 30.18
N GLU A 141 43.85 43.49 31.30
CA GLU A 141 43.85 44.29 32.53
C GLU A 141 45.26 44.54 33.05
N GLN A 142 46.13 43.52 33.05
CA GLN A 142 47.54 43.68 33.44
C GLN A 142 48.27 44.66 32.53
N HIS A 143 48.10 44.54 31.21
CA HIS A 143 48.67 45.50 30.27
C HIS A 143 48.11 46.92 30.45
N GLN A 144 46.83 47.07 30.79
CA GLN A 144 46.26 48.37 31.12
C GLN A 144 46.88 48.96 32.39
N GLU A 145 47.15 48.16 33.41
CA GLU A 145 47.87 48.62 34.61
C GLU A 145 49.32 49.01 34.30
N GLU A 146 50.02 48.23 33.47
CA GLU A 146 51.37 48.56 33.02
C GLU A 146 51.39 49.89 32.25
N LEU A 147 50.46 50.07 31.31
CA LEU A 147 50.31 51.32 30.57
C LEU A 147 50.00 52.49 31.51
N LYS A 148 49.11 52.32 32.51
CA LYS A 148 48.86 53.36 33.53
C LYS A 148 50.13 53.71 34.32
N LYS A 149 50.93 52.72 34.71
CA LYS A 149 52.22 52.95 35.40
C LYS A 149 53.21 53.70 34.52
N ILE A 150 53.28 53.39 33.23
CA ILE A 150 54.12 54.11 32.26
C ILE A 150 53.63 55.55 32.10
N LEU A 151 52.32 55.75 32.00
CA LEU A 151 51.71 57.07 31.83
C LEU A 151 51.98 57.97 33.05
N ALA A 152 51.84 57.44 34.27
CA ALA A 152 52.19 58.15 35.50
C ALA A 152 53.68 58.54 35.55
N ARG A 153 54.58 57.65 35.11
CA ARG A 153 56.03 57.95 35.00
C ARG A 153 56.35 59.01 33.95
N LEU A 154 55.55 59.11 32.88
CA LEU A 154 55.69 60.14 31.86
C LEU A 154 55.12 61.48 32.34
N GLU A 155 54.07 61.45 33.15
CA GLU A 155 53.45 62.64 33.74
C GLU A 155 54.33 63.26 34.85
N ASP A 156 55.01 62.44 35.64
CA ASP A 156 56.08 62.88 36.57
C ASP A 156 57.33 63.41 35.84
N LYS A 157 57.45 63.17 34.52
CA LYS A 157 58.58 63.59 33.70
C LYS A 157 58.17 64.66 32.69
N LYS A 158 57.71 65.80 33.21
CA LYS A 158 57.80 67.09 32.51
C LYS A 158 58.86 67.98 33.19
N PRO A 159 59.85 68.45 32.42
CA PRO A 159 59.79 69.84 32.01
C PRO A 159 59.67 70.00 30.48
N SER A 160 58.91 71.04 30.14
CA SER A 160 58.95 71.93 28.98
C SER A 160 59.34 71.44 27.58
N GLU A 161 58.58 72.01 26.63
CA GLU A 161 59.00 72.51 25.32
C GLU A 161 58.79 71.63 24.05
N THR A 162 57.77 72.09 23.30
CA THR A 162 57.73 72.43 21.87
C THR A 162 57.89 71.39 20.75
N ASN A 163 57.00 71.61 19.79
CA ASN A 163 57.15 71.55 18.33
C ASN A 163 56.87 70.26 17.56
N ASP A 164 55.82 70.43 16.74
CA ASP A 164 55.77 70.22 15.30
C ASP A 164 55.62 68.82 14.70
N SER A 165 54.65 68.80 13.77
CA SER A 165 54.66 68.06 12.51
C SER A 165 54.59 66.53 12.57
N ASN A 166 53.45 65.97 12.14
CA ASN A 166 53.24 65.66 10.72
C ASN A 166 51.99 64.79 10.48
N ASN A 167 51.11 65.36 9.68
CA ASN A 167 50.39 64.77 8.55
C ASN A 167 50.68 63.28 8.20
N SER A 168 49.64 62.46 8.14
CA SER A 168 49.41 61.61 6.95
C SER A 168 47.97 61.11 6.90
N ASN A 169 47.22 61.64 5.93
CA ASN A 169 46.07 60.97 5.35
C ASN A 169 46.51 59.64 4.75
N GLN A 170 45.90 58.53 5.16
CA GLN A 170 45.87 57.32 4.36
C GLN A 170 44.44 57.05 3.91
N LYS A 171 44.21 57.49 2.68
CA LYS A 171 43.05 57.23 1.83
C LYS A 171 43.05 55.72 1.52
N PHE A 172 42.07 54.98 2.04
CA PHE A 172 41.81 53.61 1.59
C PHE A 172 40.79 53.63 0.45
N SER A 173 41.22 53.09 -0.67
CA SER A 173 40.47 52.90 -1.91
C SER A 173 39.31 51.94 -1.68
N GLU A 174 38.12 52.33 -2.15
CA GLU A 174 37.07 51.40 -2.55
C GLU A 174 37.58 50.62 -3.76
N ASP A 175 37.96 49.35 -3.57
CA ASP A 175 37.90 48.34 -4.64
C ASP A 175 38.09 46.96 -4.00
N ASN A 176 36.97 46.34 -3.66
CA ASN A 176 36.78 44.89 -3.67
C ASN A 176 35.28 44.62 -3.51
N LYS A 177 34.53 44.80 -4.59
CA LYS A 177 33.31 44.01 -4.78
C LYS A 177 33.78 42.59 -5.11
N GLU A 178 33.99 41.78 -4.07
CA GLU A 178 33.94 40.35 -4.26
C GLU A 178 32.55 40.02 -4.80
N VAL A 179 32.50 39.64 -6.07
CA VAL A 179 31.32 39.01 -6.66
C VAL A 179 31.12 37.72 -5.89
N ILE A 180 30.12 37.70 -5.02
CA ILE A 180 29.68 36.48 -4.34
C ILE A 180 29.01 35.61 -5.42
N GLU A 181 29.75 34.69 -6.01
CA GLU A 181 29.15 33.58 -6.73
C GLU A 181 28.46 32.66 -5.71
N PRO A 182 27.18 32.32 -5.89
CA PRO A 182 26.50 31.41 -4.98
C PRO A 182 27.19 30.04 -5.01
N LEU A 183 27.59 29.55 -3.84
CA LEU A 183 28.32 28.29 -3.65
C LEU A 183 27.52 27.04 -4.07
N TYR A 184 26.25 27.18 -4.44
CA TYR A 184 25.40 26.11 -4.93
C TYR A 184 24.47 26.62 -6.04
N ASP A 185 24.43 25.87 -7.16
CA ASP A 185 23.34 25.97 -8.12
C ASP A 185 22.02 25.65 -7.40
N ASP A 186 21.08 26.60 -7.39
CA ASP A 186 19.74 26.40 -6.88
C ASP A 186 19.12 25.16 -7.57
N PRO A 187 18.83 24.07 -6.82
CA PRO A 187 18.27 22.85 -7.41
C PRO A 187 16.89 23.10 -8.07
N ASN A 188 16.24 24.23 -7.80
CA ASN A 188 15.01 24.63 -8.46
C ASN A 188 15.22 25.30 -9.83
N LYS A 189 16.45 25.65 -10.20
CA LYS A 189 16.76 26.24 -11.52
C LYS A 189 16.88 25.19 -12.62
N ALA A 190 17.01 23.91 -12.24
CA ALA A 190 17.22 22.80 -13.16
C ALA A 190 15.93 22.07 -13.60
N LEU A 191 14.77 22.43 -13.04
CA LEU A 191 13.50 21.76 -13.34
C LEU A 191 12.60 22.66 -14.17
N THR A 192 12.26 22.19 -15.36
CA THR A 192 11.27 22.84 -16.23
C THR A 192 9.86 22.66 -15.66
N ALA A 193 8.95 23.59 -15.96
CA ALA A 193 7.57 23.56 -15.42
C ALA A 193 6.84 22.21 -15.67
N ASP A 194 7.21 21.54 -16.76
CA ASP A 194 6.66 20.25 -17.17
C ASP A 194 7.15 19.09 -16.27
N GLU A 195 8.40 19.15 -15.79
CA GLU A 195 8.95 18.17 -14.86
C GLU A 195 8.37 18.31 -13.45
N ILE A 196 8.03 19.53 -13.06
CA ILE A 196 7.35 19.79 -11.78
C ILE A 196 5.94 19.19 -11.82
N THR A 197 5.23 19.34 -12.94
CA THR A 197 3.84 18.86 -13.09
C THR A 197 3.77 17.33 -13.06
N SER A 198 4.73 16.65 -13.70
CA SER A 198 4.82 15.18 -13.68
C SER A 198 5.17 14.61 -12.30
N LEU A 199 5.93 15.33 -11.46
CA LEU A 199 6.17 14.94 -10.06
C LEU A 199 4.90 14.99 -9.20
N PHE A 200 4.02 15.97 -9.43
CA PHE A 200 2.75 16.07 -8.69
C PHE A 200 1.71 15.05 -9.15
N GLU A 201 1.68 14.68 -10.43
CA GLU A 201 0.81 13.60 -10.92
C GLU A 201 1.22 12.23 -10.37
N ALA A 202 2.52 11.99 -10.16
CA ALA A 202 3.03 10.73 -9.62
C ALA A 202 2.69 10.51 -8.12
N TYR A 203 2.51 11.58 -7.36
CA TYR A 203 2.13 11.52 -5.93
C TYR A 203 0.61 11.50 -5.68
N GLY A 204 -0.19 11.69 -6.73
CA GLY A 204 -1.66 11.79 -6.66
C GLY A 204 -2.44 10.52 -7.02
N LYS A 205 -1.77 9.36 -7.13
CA LYS A 205 -2.42 8.05 -7.33
C LYS A 205 -2.25 7.14 -6.12
#